data_AF-A0A223ECL2-F1
#
_entry.id   AF-A0A223ECL2-F1
#
_cell.length_a   1.000
_cell.length_b   1.000
_cell.length_c   1.000
_cell.angle_alpha   90.00
_cell.angle_beta   90.00
_cell.angle_gamma   90.00
#
_symmetry.space_group_name_H-M   'P 1'
#
loop_
_entity.id
_entity.type
_entity.pdbx_description
1 polymer ?
#
loop_
_entity_poly.entity_id
_entity_poly.type
_entity_poly.pdbx_seq_one_letter_code
_entity_poly.pdbx_strand_id
1 'polypeptide(L)'
;MSTALATSITAMIPESLGSNMAPIYALIAAPAITFLPQDAFYFGIAGVMSDVMGQYGISASEAAVASMVGQAFRLISPVIPALYMLVDSTETNFIDFQKKYVIYAWPIILIYLVVYTLTGGWQYAPCI
;
A
#
# COMPACT_ATOMS: atom_id res chain seq x y z
N MET A 1 20.31 1.68 9.17
CA MET A 1 20.13 1.90 7.72
C MET A 1 18.73 2.41 7.40
N SER A 2 17.66 1.82 7.95
CA SER A 2 16.27 2.31 7.77
C SER A 2 16.10 3.77 8.19
N THR A 3 16.72 4.19 9.30
CA THR A 3 16.65 5.57 9.79
C THR A 3 17.18 6.60 8.78
N ALA A 4 18.27 6.30 8.06
CA ALA A 4 18.85 7.23 7.08
C ALA A 4 18.01 7.31 5.78
N LEU A 5 17.40 6.20 5.37
CA LEU A 5 16.44 6.18 4.27
C LEU A 5 15.17 6.93 4.67
N ALA A 6 14.70 6.73 5.90
CA ALA A 6 13.56 7.44 6.44
C ALA A 6 13.81 8.96 6.47
N THR A 7 14.97 9.41 6.97
CA THR A 7 15.36 10.83 6.96
C THR A 7 15.45 11.43 5.55
N SER A 8 15.92 10.65 4.57
CA SER A 8 15.98 11.09 3.17
C SER A 8 14.58 11.23 2.54
N ILE A 9 13.67 10.31 2.89
CA ILE A 9 12.28 10.32 2.42
C ILE A 9 11.51 11.45 3.11
N THR A 10 11.68 11.67 4.42
CA THR A 10 11.04 12.78 5.14
C THR A 10 11.54 14.13 4.68
N ALA A 11 12.81 14.27 4.32
CA ALA A 11 13.36 15.52 3.75
C ALA A 11 12.72 15.92 2.40
N MET A 12 12.12 14.97 1.68
CA MET A 12 11.42 15.21 0.41
C MET A 12 9.92 15.49 0.60
N ILE A 13 9.36 15.15 1.77
CA ILE A 13 7.93 15.26 2.06
C ILE A 13 7.67 16.55 2.85
N PRO A 14 6.89 17.51 2.32
CA PRO A 14 6.57 18.75 3.03
C PRO A 14 5.77 18.45 4.30
N GLU A 15 6.07 19.17 5.39
CA GLU A 15 5.45 18.99 6.73
C GLU A 15 3.91 19.03 6.71
N SER A 16 3.30 19.78 5.78
CA SER A 16 1.83 19.84 5.63
C SER A 16 1.19 18.52 5.16
N LEU A 17 1.96 17.60 4.57
CA LEU A 17 1.48 16.27 4.18
C LEU A 17 1.59 15.26 5.32
N GLY A 18 2.24 15.58 6.44
CA GLY A 18 2.44 14.70 7.59
C GLY A 18 1.13 14.09 8.12
N SER A 19 0.07 14.91 8.26
CA SER A 19 -1.25 14.46 8.73
C SER A 19 -1.98 13.54 7.74
N ASN A 20 -1.66 13.64 6.44
CA ASN A 20 -2.26 12.83 5.37
C ASN A 20 -1.30 11.76 4.81
N MET A 21 -0.16 11.52 5.46
CA MET A 21 0.83 10.52 5.00
C MET A 21 0.24 9.12 4.90
N ALA A 22 -0.72 8.84 5.76
CA ALA A 22 -1.42 7.58 5.83
C ALA A 22 -2.15 7.21 4.50
N PRO A 23 -3.15 7.97 4.03
CA PRO A 23 -3.83 7.70 2.76
C PRO A 23 -2.91 7.83 1.54
N ILE A 24 -1.89 8.70 1.58
CA ILE A 24 -0.91 8.84 0.50
C ILE A 24 -0.08 7.57 0.37
N TYR A 25 0.40 7.02 1.48
CA TYR A 25 1.14 5.77 1.48
C TYR A 25 0.27 4.60 1.04
N ALA A 26 -1.01 4.54 1.43
CA ALA A 26 -1.95 3.53 0.91
C ALA A 26 -2.10 3.57 -0.62
N LEU A 27 -2.13 4.77 -1.23
CA LEU A 27 -2.19 4.93 -2.68
C LEU A 27 -0.89 4.49 -3.36
N ILE A 28 0.27 4.81 -2.78
CA ILE A 28 1.60 4.41 -3.30
C ILE A 28 1.83 2.90 -3.11
N ALA A 29 1.25 2.30 -2.07
CA ALA A 29 1.34 0.86 -1.79
C ALA A 29 0.71 0.01 -2.91
N ALA A 30 -0.37 0.50 -3.55
CA ALA A 30 -1.07 -0.23 -4.61
C ALA A 30 -0.20 -0.58 -5.84
N PRO A 31 0.50 0.37 -6.48
CA PRO A 31 1.43 0.03 -7.55
C PRO A 31 2.67 -0.72 -7.01
N ALA A 32 3.17 -0.37 -5.83
CA ALA A 32 4.37 -1.02 -5.27
C ALA A 32 4.16 -2.53 -5.04
N ILE A 33 3.04 -2.93 -4.45
CA ILE A 33 2.75 -4.33 -4.13
C ILE A 33 2.43 -5.18 -5.37
N THR A 34 2.15 -4.53 -6.50
CA THR A 34 1.96 -5.19 -7.79
C THR A 34 3.28 -5.76 -8.33
N PHE A 35 4.42 -5.11 -8.03
CA PHE A 35 5.73 -5.52 -8.54
C PHE A 35 6.63 -6.21 -7.51
N LEU A 36 6.23 -6.21 -6.23
CA LEU A 36 6.99 -6.81 -5.14
C LEU A 36 6.28 -8.06 -4.59
N PRO A 37 7.04 -9.09 -4.16
CA PRO A 37 6.50 -10.16 -3.31
C PRO A 37 5.89 -9.57 -2.03
N GLN A 38 4.80 -10.16 -1.55
CA GLN A 38 4.09 -9.68 -0.36
C GLN A 38 5.00 -9.61 0.87
N ASP A 39 5.83 -10.63 1.06
CA ASP A 39 6.75 -10.69 2.20
C ASP A 39 7.81 -9.59 2.12
N ALA A 40 8.31 -9.29 0.92
CA ALA A 40 9.28 -8.23 0.69
C ALA A 40 8.67 -6.84 0.93
N PHE A 41 7.41 -6.64 0.52
CA PHE A 41 6.70 -5.38 0.75
C PHE A 41 6.41 -5.17 2.25
N TYR A 42 5.94 -6.21 2.95
CA TYR A 42 5.54 -6.10 4.36
C TYR A 42 6.73 -5.99 5.31
N PHE A 43 7.77 -6.82 5.13
CA PHE A 43 8.93 -6.79 6.03
C PHE A 43 9.97 -5.73 5.63
N GLY A 44 9.99 -5.30 4.37
CA GLY A 44 10.90 -4.27 3.87
C GLY A 44 10.27 -2.88 3.90
N ILE A 45 9.33 -2.64 2.99
CA ILE A 45 8.80 -1.28 2.71
C ILE A 45 7.94 -0.78 3.86
N ALA A 46 7.03 -1.60 4.39
CA ALA A 46 6.18 -1.16 5.50
C ALA A 46 7.00 -0.85 6.77
N GLY A 47 8.08 -1.58 7.02
CA GLY A 47 9.00 -1.29 8.13
C GLY A 47 9.70 0.07 7.97
N VAL A 48 10.27 0.36 6.80
CA VAL A 48 10.88 1.67 6.51
C VAL A 48 9.85 2.80 6.61
N MET A 49 8.64 2.57 6.11
CA MET A 49 7.58 3.57 6.18
C MET A 49 7.02 3.77 7.59
N SER A 50 7.05 2.75 8.45
CA SER A 50 6.73 2.90 9.87
C SER A 50 7.72 3.83 10.58
N ASP A 51 9.02 3.71 10.27
CA ASP A 51 10.05 4.61 10.82
C ASP A 51 9.85 6.07 10.34
N VAL A 52 9.46 6.25 9.07
CA VAL A 52 9.11 7.57 8.48
C VAL A 52 7.88 8.18 9.15
N MET A 53 6.80 7.40 9.26
CA MET A 53 5.52 7.84 9.83
C MET A 53 5.62 8.10 11.33
N GLY A 54 6.49 7.39 12.05
CA GLY A 54 6.81 7.65 13.45
C GLY A 54 7.38 9.05 13.69
N GLN A 55 8.09 9.65 12.72
CA GLN A 55 8.56 11.04 12.83
C GLN A 55 7.42 12.07 12.75
N TYR A 56 6.29 11.70 12.16
CA TYR A 56 5.08 12.54 12.06
C TYR A 56 4.04 12.22 13.15
N GLY A 57 4.38 11.40 14.15
CA GLY A 57 3.48 11.03 15.24
C GLY A 57 2.41 9.98 14.87
N ILE A 58 2.52 9.33 13.71
CA ILE A 58 1.66 8.22 13.28
C ILE A 58 2.22 6.92 13.87
N SER A 59 1.37 6.09 14.47
CA SER A 59 1.78 4.83 15.08
C SER A 59 2.17 3.77 14.04
N ALA A 60 3.03 2.84 14.46
CA ALA A 60 3.43 1.71 13.62
C ALA A 60 2.25 0.82 13.19
N SER A 61 1.21 0.71 14.03
CA SER A 61 -0.02 -0.01 13.69
C SER A 61 -0.75 0.64 12.52
N GLU A 62 -0.84 1.97 12.48
CA GLU A 62 -1.53 2.69 11.41
C GLU A 62 -0.73 2.59 10.10
N ALA A 63 0.59 2.74 10.18
CA ALA A 63 1.50 2.50 9.07
C ALA A 63 1.40 1.07 8.50
N ALA A 64 1.17 0.06 9.36
CA ALA A 64 0.97 -1.31 8.92
C ALA A 64 -0.37 -1.47 8.19
N VAL A 65 -1.46 -0.93 8.74
CA VAL A 65 -2.78 -0.97 8.09
C VAL A 65 -2.74 -0.25 6.73
N ALA A 66 -1.91 0.79 6.60
CA ALA A 66 -1.60 1.44 5.33
C ALA A 66 -1.10 0.59 4.22
N SER A 67 -0.11 -0.21 4.58
CA SER A 67 0.53 -1.10 3.64
C SER A 67 -0.47 -2.14 3.11
N MET A 68 -1.51 -2.46 3.90
CA MET A 68 -2.53 -3.45 3.54
C MET A 68 -3.57 -2.94 2.56
N VAL A 69 -3.83 -1.63 2.47
CA VAL A 69 -4.80 -1.07 1.49
C VAL A 69 -4.38 -1.39 0.05
N GLY A 70 -3.06 -1.39 -0.23
CA GLY A 70 -2.51 -1.72 -1.54
C GLY A 70 -2.80 -3.15 -2.00
N GLN A 71 -3.14 -4.07 -1.08
CA GLN A 71 -3.40 -5.48 -1.39
C GLN A 71 -4.54 -5.69 -2.40
N ALA A 72 -5.43 -4.71 -2.56
CA ALA A 72 -6.45 -4.71 -3.61
C ALA A 72 -5.88 -4.91 -5.03
N PHE A 73 -4.64 -4.49 -5.30
CA PHE A 73 -3.99 -4.67 -6.60
C PHE A 73 -3.10 -5.91 -6.68
N ARG A 74 -2.91 -6.65 -5.58
CA ARG A 74 -2.00 -7.81 -5.51
C ARG A 74 -2.32 -8.87 -6.56
N LEU A 75 -3.60 -9.18 -6.79
CA LEU A 75 -4.01 -10.22 -7.75
C LEU A 75 -3.78 -9.83 -9.22
N ILE A 76 -3.33 -8.62 -9.54
CA ILE A 76 -2.87 -8.28 -10.89
C ILE A 76 -1.38 -8.57 -11.10
N SER A 77 -0.65 -8.89 -10.03
CA SER A 77 0.81 -8.98 -10.03
C SER A 77 1.32 -10.10 -10.94
N PRO A 78 2.19 -9.79 -11.93
CA PRO A 78 2.86 -10.82 -12.72
C PRO A 78 3.87 -11.63 -11.92
N VAL A 79 4.12 -11.25 -10.66
CA VAL A 79 5.09 -11.91 -9.77
C VAL A 79 4.44 -13.09 -9.01
N ILE A 80 3.14 -13.34 -9.18
CA ILE A 80 2.43 -14.44 -8.52
C ILE A 80 2.32 -15.63 -9.47
N PRO A 81 3.06 -16.73 -9.24
CA PRO A 81 3.04 -17.90 -10.12
C PRO A 81 1.66 -18.56 -10.19
N ALA A 82 0.93 -18.57 -9.07
CA ALA A 82 -0.40 -19.17 -8.98
C ALA A 82 -1.42 -18.53 -9.93
N LEU A 83 -1.26 -17.26 -10.30
CA LEU A 83 -2.16 -16.62 -11.27
C LEU A 83 -1.98 -17.19 -12.68
N TYR A 84 -0.76 -17.57 -13.07
CA TYR A 84 -0.53 -18.21 -14.37
C TYR A 84 -1.21 -19.58 -14.42
N MET A 85 -1.12 -20.36 -13.34
CA MET A 85 -1.80 -21.66 -13.23
C MET A 85 -3.34 -21.50 -13.26
N LEU A 86 -3.86 -20.45 -12.63
CA LEU A 86 -5.29 -20.14 -12.66
C LEU A 86 -5.75 -19.78 -14.07
N VAL A 87 -5.04 -18.88 -14.74
CA VAL A 87 -5.37 -18.38 -16.08
C VAL A 87 -5.30 -19.51 -17.11
N ASP A 88 -4.31 -20.42 -16.98
CA ASP A 88 -4.21 -21.66 -17.76
C ASP A 88 -5.42 -22.57 -17.56
N SER A 89 -5.83 -22.80 -16.29
CA SER A 89 -7.01 -23.61 -15.96
C SER A 89 -8.35 -23.01 -16.42
N THR A 90 -8.39 -21.69 -16.65
CA THR A 90 -9.59 -20.97 -17.09
C THR A 90 -9.58 -20.69 -18.60
N GLU A 91 -8.61 -21.23 -19.34
CA GLU A 91 -8.41 -21.04 -20.79
C GLU A 91 -8.49 -19.56 -21.23
N THR A 92 -8.04 -18.64 -20.38
CA THR A 92 -8.13 -17.20 -20.59
C THR A 92 -6.72 -16.60 -20.77
N ASN A 93 -6.58 -15.42 -21.36
CA ASN A 93 -5.28 -14.72 -21.38
C ASN A 93 -5.03 -13.95 -20.08
N PHE A 94 -3.77 -13.91 -19.65
CA PHE A 94 -3.37 -13.16 -18.45
C PHE A 94 -3.68 -11.67 -18.56
N ILE A 95 -3.44 -11.07 -19.74
CA ILE A 95 -3.74 -9.66 -20.00
C ILE A 95 -5.24 -9.36 -19.91
N ASP A 96 -6.09 -10.28 -20.38
CA ASP A 96 -7.55 -10.09 -20.33
C ASP A 96 -8.07 -10.18 -18.89
N PHE A 97 -7.50 -11.10 -18.09
CA PHE A 97 -7.75 -11.18 -16.66
C PHE A 97 -7.33 -9.89 -15.95
N GLN A 98 -6.11 -9.40 -16.20
CA GLN A 98 -5.61 -8.16 -15.60
C GLN A 98 -6.51 -6.97 -15.94
N LYS A 99 -6.87 -6.78 -17.22
CA LYS A 99 -7.77 -5.70 -17.66
C LYS A 99 -9.12 -5.75 -16.94
N LYS A 100 -9.72 -6.93 -16.81
CA LYS A 100 -10.97 -7.10 -16.05
C LYS A 100 -10.76 -6.77 -14.57
N TYR A 101 -9.67 -7.24 -13.98
CA TYR A 101 -9.39 -7.07 -12.56
C TYR A 101 -9.15 -5.60 -12.16
N VAL A 102 -8.44 -4.81 -12.98
CA VAL A 102 -8.21 -3.37 -12.71
C VAL A 102 -9.51 -2.61 -12.46
N ILE A 103 -10.55 -2.94 -13.23
CA ILE A 103 -11.86 -2.27 -13.14
C ILE A 103 -12.46 -2.47 -11.74
N TYR A 104 -12.23 -3.62 -11.12
CA TYR A 104 -12.69 -3.92 -9.76
C TYR A 104 -11.70 -3.48 -8.68
N ALA A 105 -10.40 -3.45 -8.97
CA ALA A 105 -9.38 -3.07 -8.00
C ALA A 105 -9.49 -1.61 -7.55
N TRP A 106 -9.82 -0.69 -8.47
CA TRP A 106 -10.04 0.73 -8.16
C TRP A 106 -11.15 0.99 -7.13
N PRO A 107 -12.40 0.50 -7.32
CA PRO A 107 -13.45 0.68 -6.32
C PRO A 107 -13.14 -0.03 -5.00
N ILE A 108 -12.40 -1.15 -5.01
CA ILE A 108 -11.99 -1.83 -3.77
C ILE A 108 -11.01 -0.96 -2.96
N ILE A 109 -10.04 -0.30 -3.60
CA ILE A 109 -9.17 0.68 -2.91
C ILE A 109 -9.99 1.79 -2.28
N LEU A 110 -10.97 2.34 -3.00
CA LEU A 110 -11.82 3.39 -2.46
C LEU A 110 -12.62 2.90 -1.26
N ILE A 111 -13.16 1.68 -1.32
CA ILE A 111 -13.85 1.05 -0.17
C ILE A 111 -12.89 0.92 1.01
N TYR A 112 -11.65 0.46 0.81
CA TYR A 112 -10.67 0.38 1.89
C TYR A 112 -10.37 1.76 2.49
N LEU A 113 -10.12 2.78 1.67
CA LEU A 113 -9.89 4.15 2.16
C LEU A 113 -11.09 4.67 2.96
N VAL A 114 -12.32 4.48 2.48
CA VAL A 114 -13.55 4.91 3.19
C VAL A 114 -13.74 4.13 4.49
N VAL A 115 -13.55 2.80 4.48
CA VAL A 115 -13.70 1.99 5.70
C VAL A 115 -12.63 2.37 6.72
N TYR A 116 -11.36 2.50 6.33
CA TYR A 116 -10.30 2.84 7.28
C TYR A 116 -10.43 4.25 7.85
N THR A 117 -10.94 5.20 7.08
CA THR A 117 -11.24 6.55 7.57
C THR A 117 -12.45 6.57 8.52
N LEU A 118 -13.53 5.84 8.21
CA LEU A 118 -14.72 5.77 9.07
C LEU A 118 -14.50 4.97 10.36
N THR A 119 -13.69 3.91 10.30
CA THR A 119 -13.42 3.06 11.47
C THR A 119 -12.38 3.70 12.40
N GLY A 120 -11.77 4.82 12.01
CA GLY A 120 -10.67 5.44 12.75
C GLY A 120 -9.44 4.54 12.81
N GLY A 121 -9.26 3.63 11.84
CA GLY A 121 -8.12 2.70 11.83
C GLY A 121 -6.78 3.40 11.69
N TRP A 122 -6.82 4.69 11.31
CA TRP A 122 -5.68 5.58 11.15
C TRP A 122 -6.12 6.98 11.57
N GLN A 123 -5.46 7.48 12.58
CA GLN A 123 -5.71 8.74 13.21
C GLN A 123 -4.95 9.82 12.43
N TYR A 124 -5.67 10.84 11.99
CA TYR A 124 -5.06 12.08 11.54
C TYR A 124 -4.35 12.68 12.74
N ALA A 125 -3.02 12.52 12.79
CA ALA A 125 -2.23 13.18 13.83
C ALA A 125 -2.47 14.70 13.70
N PRO A 126 -2.80 15.40 14.80
CA PRO A 126 -2.84 16.85 14.78
C PRO A 126 -1.43 17.32 14.43
N CYS A 127 -1.31 18.15 13.38
CA CYS A 127 -0.08 18.87 13.08
C CYS A 127 0.40 19.55 14.37
N ILE A 128 1.57 19.15 14.85
CA ILE A 128 2.30 19.84 15.92
C ILE A 128 2.96 21.07 15.30
#